data_AF-A0A356TRF7-F1
#
_entry.id   AF-A0A356TRF7-F1
#
_cell.length_a   1.000
_cell.length_b   1.000
_cell.length_c   1.000
_cell.angle_alpha   90.00
_cell.angle_beta   90.00
_cell.angle_gamma   90.00
#
_symmetry.space_group_name_H-M   'P 1'
#
loop_
_entity.id
_entity.type
_entity.pdbx_description
1 polymer ?
#
loop_
_entity_poly.entity_id
_entity_poly.type
_entity_poly.pdbx_seq_one_letter_code
_entity_poly.pdbx_strand_id
1 'polypeptide(L)'
;MSEAPPETQLDDPSGEAAVQDHCALHPEQAATAGTCERCGSFMCDACLSDMTEKRFCVVCARRLGGGRWLRHVPVLGILMMVQGAMTLGMALLLLMYGAFTALALGDLPPSDDPAQAAISSIMLGGMVGMGLMHLPAGVMQLLAGWRVRTFHSRWLAIGSIWLGLSTVFGCYCLPTALAMIVYGSVVLHRREVIARFDAEEPTAT
;
A
#
# COMPACT_ATOMS: atom_id res chain seq x y z
N MET A 1 -50.39 72.26 -6.69
CA MET A 1 -49.67 71.53 -5.64
C MET A 1 -49.95 70.06 -5.89
N SER A 2 -49.01 69.37 -6.52
CA SER A 2 -49.12 67.96 -6.91
C SER A 2 -47.81 67.31 -6.46
N GLU A 3 -47.87 66.62 -5.33
CA GLU A 3 -46.77 65.84 -4.78
C GLU A 3 -46.71 64.50 -5.52
N ALA A 4 -45.57 64.22 -6.14
CA ALA A 4 -45.21 62.90 -6.67
C ALA A 4 -44.61 62.05 -5.53
N PRO A 5 -44.87 60.73 -5.48
CA PRO A 5 -44.35 59.86 -4.43
C PRO A 5 -42.86 59.56 -4.63
N PRO A 6 -42.10 59.29 -3.55
CA PRO A 6 -40.67 58.99 -3.63
C PRO A 6 -40.46 57.62 -4.29
N GLU A 7 -39.58 57.60 -5.30
CA GLU A 7 -39.12 56.38 -5.94
C GLU A 7 -38.44 55.49 -4.90
N THR A 8 -39.02 54.31 -4.67
CA THR A 8 -38.42 53.20 -3.94
C THR A 8 -37.11 52.82 -4.60
N GLN A 9 -36.01 53.23 -3.98
CA GLN A 9 -34.66 52.78 -4.25
C GLN A 9 -34.64 51.25 -4.04
N LEU A 10 -34.57 50.48 -5.13
CA LEU A 10 -34.28 49.05 -5.06
C LEU A 10 -32.84 48.92 -4.56
N ASP A 11 -32.68 48.39 -3.36
CA ASP A 11 -31.40 47.91 -2.86
C ASP A 11 -30.85 46.89 -3.87
N ASP A 12 -29.76 47.25 -4.54
CA ASP A 12 -29.01 46.38 -5.42
C ASP A 12 -28.27 45.33 -4.57
N PRO A 13 -28.62 44.02 -4.62
CA PRO A 13 -27.98 42.99 -3.83
C PRO A 13 -26.67 42.52 -4.48
N SER A 14 -25.94 43.44 -5.12
CA SER A 14 -24.62 43.18 -5.74
C SER A 14 -23.50 44.02 -5.11
N GLY A 15 -23.66 44.34 -3.82
CA GLY A 15 -22.56 44.76 -2.96
C GLY A 15 -21.52 43.65 -2.87
N GLU A 16 -20.42 43.85 -3.60
CA GLU A 16 -19.10 43.29 -3.36
C GLU A 16 -19.05 41.79 -3.12
N ALA A 17 -18.60 41.04 -4.13
CA ALA A 17 -17.74 39.90 -3.85
C ALA A 17 -16.58 40.43 -3.01
N ALA A 18 -16.73 40.40 -1.68
CA ALA A 18 -15.76 40.89 -0.73
C ALA A 18 -14.41 40.31 -1.15
N VAL A 19 -13.53 41.18 -1.65
CA VAL A 19 -12.14 40.81 -1.92
C VAL A 19 -11.62 40.41 -0.55
N GLN A 20 -11.51 39.10 -0.33
CA GLN A 20 -11.06 38.58 0.95
C GLN A 20 -9.56 38.88 1.03
N ASP A 21 -9.24 40.06 1.56
CA ASP A 21 -7.86 40.55 1.75
C ASP A 21 -7.10 39.76 2.83
N HIS A 22 -7.78 38.82 3.49
CA HIS A 22 -7.27 38.02 4.58
C HIS A 22 -7.10 36.56 4.20
N CYS A 23 -6.13 35.90 4.84
CA CYS A 23 -5.94 34.48 4.63
C CYS A 23 -7.14 33.68 5.13
N ALA A 24 -7.61 32.71 4.33
CA ALA A 24 -8.76 31.88 4.69
C ALA A 24 -8.52 30.99 5.93
N LEU A 25 -7.26 30.76 6.31
CA LEU A 25 -6.88 29.97 7.50
C LEU A 25 -6.47 30.84 8.69
N HIS A 26 -5.97 32.05 8.42
CA HIS A 26 -5.52 33.01 9.40
C HIS A 26 -6.23 34.34 9.10
N PRO A 27 -7.46 34.53 9.59
CA PRO A 27 -8.24 35.74 9.34
C PRO A 27 -7.50 37.02 9.77
N GLU A 28 -6.58 36.90 10.72
CA GLU A 28 -5.75 37.98 11.25
C GLU A 28 -4.58 38.38 10.34
N GLN A 29 -4.27 37.59 9.30
CA GLN A 29 -3.15 37.86 8.38
C GLN A 29 -3.66 38.28 7.00
N ALA A 30 -2.99 39.27 6.40
CA ALA A 30 -3.25 39.68 5.02
C ALA A 30 -2.83 38.57 4.03
N ALA A 31 -3.55 38.45 2.92
CA ALA A 31 -3.33 37.45 1.89
C ALA A 31 -2.16 37.80 0.94
N THR A 32 -0.95 37.92 1.49
CA THR A 32 0.25 38.39 0.77
C THR A 32 0.80 37.40 -0.26
N ALA A 33 0.55 36.10 -0.11
CA ALA A 33 1.09 35.05 -0.99
C ALA A 33 0.22 34.76 -2.23
N GLY A 34 -0.95 35.39 -2.33
CA GLY A 34 -1.91 35.19 -3.42
C GLY A 34 -2.95 34.10 -3.15
N THR A 35 -3.46 33.46 -4.21
CA THR A 35 -4.53 32.46 -4.14
C THR A 35 -4.03 31.05 -4.47
N CYS A 36 -4.66 30.05 -3.85
CA CYS A 36 -4.37 28.64 -4.12
C CYS A 36 -4.90 28.25 -5.51
N GLU A 37 -4.05 27.69 -6.37
CA GLU A 37 -4.41 27.26 -7.73
C GLU A 37 -5.49 26.15 -7.78
N ARG A 38 -5.69 25.44 -6.67
CA ARG A 38 -6.65 24.32 -6.60
C ARG A 38 -8.02 24.72 -6.08
N CYS A 39 -8.07 25.51 -5.00
CA CYS A 39 -9.32 25.82 -4.30
C CYS A 39 -9.67 27.31 -4.31
N GLY A 40 -8.82 28.16 -4.88
CA GLY A 40 -9.06 29.61 -4.97
C GLY A 40 -8.93 30.38 -3.65
N SER A 41 -8.64 29.71 -2.53
CA SER A 41 -8.54 30.36 -1.22
C SER A 41 -7.36 31.33 -1.14
N PHE A 42 -7.56 32.49 -0.52
CA PHE A 42 -6.52 33.49 -0.23
C PHE A 42 -5.53 33.01 0.84
N MET A 43 -4.25 33.33 0.66
CA MET A 43 -3.14 32.75 1.40
C MET A 43 -2.16 33.83 1.88
N CYS A 44 -1.73 33.74 3.14
CA CYS A 44 -0.55 34.47 3.62
C CYS A 44 0.75 33.70 3.27
N ASP A 45 1.90 34.35 3.39
CA ASP A 45 3.22 33.72 3.15
C ASP A 45 3.46 32.49 4.04
N ALA A 46 2.93 32.48 5.26
CA ALA A 46 3.02 31.32 6.15
C ALA A 46 2.17 30.12 5.68
N CYS A 47 1.13 30.34 4.88
CA CYS A 47 0.26 29.29 4.34
C CYS A 47 0.71 28.77 2.97
N LEU A 48 1.71 29.39 2.34
CA LEU A 48 2.29 28.94 1.09
C LEU A 48 3.11 27.67 1.32
N SER A 49 2.69 26.55 0.74
CA SER A 49 3.52 25.35 0.68
C SER A 49 4.28 25.31 -0.64
N ASP A 50 5.60 25.28 -0.58
CA ASP A 50 6.47 25.28 -1.74
C ASP A 50 6.50 23.87 -2.37
N MET A 51 5.61 23.64 -3.36
CA MET A 51 5.49 22.36 -4.06
C MET A 51 5.95 22.55 -5.50
N THR A 52 7.28 22.61 -5.67
CA THR A 52 8.13 22.47 -6.88
C THR A 52 7.75 23.18 -8.19
N GLU A 53 6.60 23.86 -8.30
CA GLU A 53 6.18 24.68 -9.47
C GLU A 53 4.76 25.26 -9.32
N LYS A 54 3.95 24.80 -8.35
CA LYS A 54 2.54 25.22 -8.18
C LYS A 54 2.24 25.75 -6.78
N ARG A 55 1.43 26.81 -6.69
CA ARG A 55 1.06 27.46 -5.42
C ARG A 55 -0.19 26.83 -4.82
N PHE A 56 0.00 25.95 -3.84
CA PHE A 56 -1.10 25.32 -3.09
C PHE A 56 -1.13 25.80 -1.64
N CYS A 57 -2.33 25.96 -1.08
CA CYS A 57 -2.49 26.15 0.36
C CYS A 57 -2.12 24.89 1.12
N VAL A 58 -1.64 25.04 2.36
CA VAL A 58 -1.22 23.92 3.23
C VAL A 58 -2.28 22.80 3.33
N VAL A 59 -3.57 23.15 3.27
CA VAL A 59 -4.67 22.17 3.29
C VAL A 59 -4.73 21.40 1.96
N CYS A 60 -4.70 22.10 0.83
CA CYS A 60 -4.69 21.46 -0.49
C CYS A 60 -3.42 20.65 -0.72
N ALA A 61 -2.27 21.15 -0.26
CA ALA A 61 -0.99 20.47 -0.33
C ALA A 61 -0.95 19.22 0.55
N ARG A 62 -1.51 19.26 1.77
CA ARG A 62 -1.70 18.05 2.58
C ARG A 62 -2.62 17.05 1.88
N ARG A 63 -3.71 17.51 1.25
CA ARG A 63 -4.62 16.63 0.50
C ARG A 63 -3.98 16.02 -0.75
N LEU A 64 -3.13 16.76 -1.46
CA LEU A 64 -2.39 16.28 -2.64
C LEU A 64 -1.23 15.37 -2.24
N GLY A 65 -0.50 15.74 -1.20
CA GLY A 65 0.58 14.93 -0.61
C GLY A 65 0.08 13.62 -0.04
N GLY A 66 -1.16 13.61 0.47
CA GLY A 66 -1.86 12.44 1.01
C GLY A 66 -2.37 11.42 -0.02
N GLY A 67 -2.30 11.74 -1.32
CA GLY A 67 -2.73 10.85 -2.40
C GLY A 67 -1.58 10.06 -3.05
N ARG A 68 -0.34 10.44 -2.75
CA ARG A 68 0.86 9.84 -3.36
C ARG A 68 1.02 8.40 -2.92
N TRP A 69 0.99 8.10 -1.62
CA TRP A 69 1.25 6.75 -1.12
C TRP A 69 0.07 5.80 -1.35
N LEU A 70 -1.14 6.33 -1.50
CA LEU A 70 -2.31 5.54 -1.92
C LEU A 70 -2.12 4.88 -3.29
N ARG A 71 -1.39 5.52 -4.22
CA ARG A 71 -1.06 4.90 -5.53
C ARG A 71 -0.06 3.74 -5.40
N HIS A 72 0.70 3.69 -4.31
CA HIS A 72 1.67 2.61 -4.06
C HIS A 72 1.03 1.37 -3.44
N VAL A 73 -0.18 1.46 -2.86
CA VAL A 73 -0.91 0.31 -2.30
C VAL A 73 -1.25 -0.76 -3.36
N PRO A 74 -1.84 -0.43 -4.53
CA PRO A 74 -2.06 -1.45 -5.55
C PRO A 74 -0.75 -2.00 -6.11
N VAL A 75 0.31 -1.19 -6.21
CA VAL A 75 1.66 -1.63 -6.61
C VAL A 75 2.20 -2.67 -5.64
N LEU A 76 2.09 -2.42 -4.33
CA LEU A 76 2.43 -3.39 -3.29
C LEU A 76 1.63 -4.68 -3.44
N GLY A 77 0.32 -4.60 -3.69
CA GLY A 77 -0.52 -5.77 -3.95
C GLY A 77 -0.09 -6.58 -5.17
N ILE A 78 0.38 -5.93 -6.25
CA ILE A 78 0.95 -6.62 -7.42
C ILE A 78 2.21 -7.38 -7.02
N LEU A 79 3.13 -6.70 -6.35
CA LEU A 79 4.41 -7.29 -5.95
C LEU A 79 4.20 -8.49 -5.00
N MET A 80 3.23 -8.42 -4.09
CA MET A 80 2.85 -9.54 -3.23
C MET A 80 2.32 -10.74 -4.03
N MET A 81 1.49 -10.49 -5.05
CA MET A 81 1.02 -11.57 -5.92
C MET A 81 2.13 -12.19 -6.74
N VAL A 82 3.04 -11.38 -7.30
CA VAL A 82 4.18 -11.88 -8.09
C VAL A 82 5.11 -12.72 -7.22
N GLN A 83 5.46 -12.23 -6.03
CA GLN A 83 6.27 -12.98 -5.07
C GLN A 83 5.56 -14.27 -4.64
N GLY A 84 4.26 -14.20 -4.36
CA GLY A 84 3.45 -15.36 -3.97
C GLY A 84 3.37 -16.41 -5.08
N ALA A 85 3.21 -15.99 -6.34
CA ALA A 85 3.18 -16.88 -7.49
C ALA A 85 4.53 -17.58 -7.72
N MET A 86 5.65 -16.86 -7.60
CA MET A 86 6.99 -17.44 -7.69
C MET A 86 7.25 -18.43 -6.55
N THR A 87 6.86 -18.07 -5.32
CA THR A 87 6.99 -18.92 -4.13
C THR A 87 6.16 -20.20 -4.25
N LEU A 88 4.91 -20.08 -4.72
CA LEU A 88 4.02 -21.21 -4.94
C LEU A 88 4.53 -22.12 -6.07
N GLY A 89 5.04 -21.54 -7.17
CA GLY A 89 5.66 -22.29 -8.26
C GLY A 89 6.86 -23.09 -7.81
N MET A 90 7.75 -22.48 -7.00
CA MET A 90 8.91 -23.16 -6.41
C MET A 90 8.47 -24.28 -5.45
N ALA A 91 7.45 -24.05 -4.62
CA ALA A 91 6.89 -25.06 -3.73
C ALA A 91 6.37 -26.27 -4.52
N LEU A 92 5.62 -26.03 -5.59
CA LEU A 92 5.09 -27.08 -6.45
C LEU A 92 6.21 -27.85 -7.15
N LEU A 93 7.25 -27.16 -7.65
CA LEU A 93 8.39 -27.78 -8.29
C LEU A 93 9.18 -28.66 -7.31
N LEU A 94 9.42 -28.19 -6.08
CA LEU A 94 10.07 -28.97 -5.02
C LEU A 94 9.27 -30.22 -4.64
N LEU A 95 7.94 -30.11 -4.52
CA LEU A 95 7.08 -31.25 -4.24
C LEU A 95 7.02 -32.23 -5.40
N MET A 96 6.93 -31.74 -6.64
CA MET A 96 6.96 -32.59 -7.84
C MET A 96 8.29 -33.34 -7.95
N TYR A 97 9.42 -32.64 -7.74
CA TYR A 97 10.74 -33.25 -7.76
C TYR A 97 10.90 -34.25 -6.62
N GLY A 98 10.50 -33.89 -5.39
CA GLY A 98 10.54 -34.80 -4.24
C GLY A 98 9.68 -36.06 -4.46
N ALA A 99 8.47 -35.92 -5.01
CA ALA A 99 7.63 -37.06 -5.37
C ALA A 99 8.27 -37.94 -6.46
N PHE A 100 8.83 -37.32 -7.50
CA PHE A 100 9.53 -38.04 -8.56
C PHE A 100 10.77 -38.79 -8.03
N THR A 101 11.58 -38.14 -7.21
CA THR A 101 12.75 -38.75 -6.56
C THR A 101 12.33 -39.88 -5.62
N ALA A 102 11.24 -39.73 -4.86
CA ALA A 102 10.72 -40.79 -4.00
C ALA A 102 10.30 -42.03 -4.80
N LEU A 103 9.63 -41.84 -5.94
CA LEU A 103 9.25 -42.93 -6.84
C LEU A 103 10.49 -43.58 -7.48
N ALA A 104 11.42 -42.78 -8.00
CA ALA A 104 12.63 -43.28 -8.64
C ALA A 104 13.56 -44.04 -7.68
N LEU A 105 13.64 -43.62 -6.41
CA LEU A 105 14.39 -44.35 -5.37
C LEU A 105 13.69 -45.63 -4.92
N GLY A 106 12.35 -45.70 -5.03
CA GLY A 106 11.60 -46.91 -4.71
C GLY A 106 11.88 -48.08 -5.65
N ASP A 107 12.30 -47.79 -6.88
CA ASP A 107 12.65 -48.81 -7.89
C ASP A 107 14.12 -49.26 -7.82
N LEU A 108 14.96 -48.56 -7.06
CA LEU A 108 16.37 -48.89 -6.88
C LEU A 108 16.57 -49.82 -5.67
N PRO A 109 17.44 -50.84 -5.76
CA PRO A 109 17.81 -51.62 -4.59
C PRO A 109 18.44 -50.70 -3.53
N PRO A 110 18.09 -50.88 -2.25
CA PRO A 110 18.62 -50.04 -1.17
C PRO A 110 20.14 -50.11 -1.15
N SER A 111 20.82 -48.97 -1.00
CA SER A 111 22.27 -48.92 -0.91
C SER A 111 22.75 -49.54 0.40
N ASP A 112 23.71 -50.46 0.33
CA ASP A 112 24.33 -51.05 1.53
C ASP A 112 25.21 -50.06 2.31
N ASP A 113 25.56 -48.92 1.70
CA ASP A 113 26.30 -47.84 2.36
C ASP A 113 25.36 -46.96 3.22
N PRO A 114 25.53 -46.96 4.56
CA PRO A 114 24.70 -46.15 5.45
C PRO A 114 24.87 -44.64 5.24
N ALA A 115 26.02 -44.17 4.72
CA ALA A 115 26.23 -42.76 4.43
C ALA A 115 25.38 -42.30 3.24
N GLN A 116 25.27 -43.15 2.21
CA GLN A 116 24.47 -42.86 1.01
C GLN A 116 22.96 -42.87 1.33
N ALA A 117 22.50 -43.79 2.18
CA ALA A 117 21.12 -43.82 2.65
C ALA A 117 20.75 -42.59 3.53
N ALA A 118 21.68 -42.11 4.35
CA ALA A 118 21.46 -40.90 5.14
C ALA A 118 21.37 -39.64 4.28
N ILE A 119 22.25 -39.49 3.28
CA ILE A 119 22.25 -38.31 2.39
C ILE A 119 20.96 -38.24 1.55
N SER A 120 20.53 -39.37 0.99
CA SER A 120 19.33 -39.42 0.14
C SER A 120 18.05 -39.12 0.92
N SER A 121 17.92 -39.65 2.15
CA SER A 121 16.77 -39.37 3.03
C SER A 121 16.74 -37.93 3.52
N ILE A 122 17.88 -37.32 3.85
CA ILE A 122 17.98 -35.91 4.22
C ILE A 122 17.63 -35.01 3.02
N MET A 123 18.13 -35.32 1.83
CA MET A 123 17.79 -34.56 0.62
C MET A 123 16.30 -34.65 0.29
N LEU A 124 15.73 -35.87 0.32
CA LEU A 124 14.31 -36.09 0.04
C LEU A 124 13.41 -35.39 1.07
N GLY A 125 13.72 -35.57 2.36
CA GLY A 125 13.01 -34.92 3.46
C GLY A 125 13.14 -33.40 3.41
N GLY A 126 14.32 -32.88 3.03
CA GLY A 126 14.56 -31.46 2.85
C GLY A 126 13.74 -30.85 1.70
N MET A 127 13.72 -31.51 0.54
CA MET A 127 12.96 -31.04 -0.63
C MET A 127 11.44 -31.04 -0.36
N VAL A 128 10.92 -32.14 0.16
CA VAL A 128 9.48 -32.26 0.47
C VAL A 128 9.09 -31.32 1.63
N GLY A 129 9.91 -31.26 2.68
CA GLY A 129 9.67 -30.39 3.83
C GLY A 129 9.68 -28.91 3.47
N MET A 130 10.67 -28.45 2.70
CA MET A 130 10.70 -27.08 2.20
C MET A 130 9.50 -26.79 1.29
N GLY A 131 9.17 -27.69 0.36
CA GLY A 131 8.00 -27.54 -0.50
C GLY A 131 6.69 -27.37 0.29
N LEU A 132 6.50 -28.19 1.33
CA LEU A 132 5.32 -28.13 2.20
C LEU A 132 5.22 -26.81 2.97
N MET A 133 6.36 -26.27 3.44
CA MET A 133 6.39 -24.99 4.16
C MET A 133 6.11 -23.79 3.24
N HIS A 134 6.54 -23.85 1.97
CA HIS A 134 6.37 -22.74 1.02
C HIS A 134 4.95 -22.64 0.47
N LEU A 135 4.20 -23.75 0.44
CA LEU A 135 2.85 -23.82 -0.08
C LEU A 135 1.87 -22.86 0.63
N PRO A 136 1.70 -22.91 1.97
CA PRO A 136 0.80 -21.99 2.68
C PRO A 136 1.28 -20.54 2.58
N ALA A 137 2.59 -20.30 2.58
CA ALA A 137 3.16 -18.96 2.45
C ALA A 137 2.83 -18.32 1.08
N GLY A 138 2.97 -19.08 -0.01
CA GLY A 138 2.64 -18.62 -1.37
C GLY A 138 1.14 -18.34 -1.54
N VAL A 139 0.27 -19.25 -1.06
CA VAL A 139 -1.19 -19.06 -1.10
C VAL A 139 -1.59 -17.82 -0.31
N MET A 140 -1.05 -17.64 0.90
CA MET A 140 -1.40 -16.53 1.76
C MET A 140 -0.93 -15.18 1.19
N GLN A 141 0.21 -15.13 0.49
CA GLN A 141 0.66 -13.94 -0.23
C GLN A 141 -0.23 -13.58 -1.41
N LEU A 142 -0.75 -14.57 -2.14
CA LEU A 142 -1.70 -14.35 -3.23
C LEU A 142 -3.02 -13.76 -2.69
N LEU A 143 -3.56 -14.36 -1.63
CA LEU A 143 -4.78 -13.89 -0.98
C LEU A 143 -4.60 -12.49 -0.38
N ALA A 144 -3.48 -12.25 0.31
CA ALA A 144 -3.17 -10.94 0.87
C ALA A 144 -2.95 -9.88 -0.22
N GLY A 145 -2.26 -10.22 -1.32
CA GLY A 145 -2.06 -9.33 -2.46
C GLY A 145 -3.38 -8.94 -3.14
N TRP A 146 -4.36 -9.87 -3.21
CA TRP A 146 -5.71 -9.55 -3.68
C TRP A 146 -6.42 -8.62 -2.71
N ARG A 147 -6.44 -8.97 -1.43
CA ARG A 147 -7.19 -8.23 -0.40
C ARG A 147 -6.63 -6.84 -0.09
N VAL A 148 -5.33 -6.64 -0.30
CA VAL A 148 -4.67 -5.32 -0.27
C VAL A 148 -5.14 -4.43 -1.43
N ARG A 149 -5.37 -4.98 -2.62
CA ARG A 149 -5.91 -4.21 -3.75
C ARG A 149 -7.34 -3.76 -3.52
N THR A 150 -8.11 -4.50 -2.71
CA THR A 150 -9.49 -4.15 -2.35
C THR A 150 -9.59 -3.42 -1.01
N PHE A 151 -8.46 -2.90 -0.47
CA PHE A 151 -8.38 -2.13 0.78
C PHE A 151 -9.06 -2.75 2.02
N HIS A 152 -9.22 -4.08 2.06
CA HIS A 152 -10.16 -4.69 3.00
C HIS A 152 -9.52 -5.22 4.30
N SER A 153 -8.19 -5.33 4.38
CA SER A 153 -7.52 -5.74 5.63
C SER A 153 -6.02 -5.46 5.62
N ARG A 154 -5.57 -4.53 6.47
CA ARG A 154 -4.15 -4.19 6.65
C ARG A 154 -3.38 -5.29 7.39
N TRP A 155 -4.02 -5.97 8.33
CA TRP A 155 -3.40 -7.02 9.15
C TRP A 155 -3.03 -8.28 8.36
N LEU A 156 -3.82 -8.65 7.35
CA LEU A 156 -3.48 -9.78 6.47
C LEU A 156 -2.27 -9.48 5.57
N ALA A 157 -2.09 -8.21 5.18
CA ALA A 157 -0.90 -7.77 4.44
C ALA A 157 0.36 -7.91 5.30
N ILE A 158 0.31 -7.44 6.55
CA ILE A 158 1.43 -7.54 7.48
C ILE A 158 1.72 -9.01 7.80
N GLY A 159 0.70 -9.79 8.13
CA GLY A 159 0.84 -11.21 8.46
C GLY A 159 1.44 -12.04 7.32
N SER A 160 1.05 -11.79 6.07
CA SER A 160 1.59 -12.51 4.91
C SER A 160 3.02 -12.09 4.54
N ILE A 161 3.43 -10.85 4.82
CA ILE A 161 4.81 -10.40 4.67
C ILE A 161 5.74 -11.12 5.66
N TRP A 162 5.31 -11.25 6.92
CA TRP A 162 6.06 -12.02 7.92
C TRP A 162 6.05 -13.51 7.64
N LEU A 163 4.93 -14.07 7.18
CA LEU A 163 4.90 -15.47 6.74
C LEU A 163 5.80 -15.69 5.51
N GLY A 164 5.92 -14.69 4.64
CA GLY A 164 6.91 -14.66 3.55
C GLY A 164 8.36 -14.61 4.02
N LEU A 165 8.65 -14.10 5.21
CA LEU A 165 9.99 -14.17 5.79
C LEU A 165 10.37 -15.62 6.14
N SER A 166 9.40 -16.51 6.39
CA SER A 166 9.70 -17.92 6.64
C SER A 166 10.30 -18.63 5.42
N THR A 167 10.13 -18.09 4.21
CA THR A 167 10.69 -18.66 2.97
C THR A 167 12.12 -18.21 2.69
N VAL A 168 12.73 -17.43 3.60
CA VAL A 168 14.12 -16.93 3.53
C VAL A 168 15.16 -18.05 3.52
N PHE A 169 14.80 -19.27 3.95
CA PHE A 169 15.66 -20.44 3.79
C PHE A 169 15.97 -20.78 2.32
N GLY A 170 15.17 -20.30 1.37
CA GLY A 170 15.52 -20.30 -0.05
C GLY A 170 16.45 -19.14 -0.39
N CYS A 171 17.69 -19.44 -0.77
CA CYS A 171 18.72 -18.46 -1.14
C CYS A 171 18.28 -17.43 -2.21
N TYR A 172 17.26 -17.74 -3.01
CA TYR A 172 16.73 -16.85 -4.05
C TYR A 172 15.62 -15.90 -3.56
N CYS A 173 14.87 -16.27 -2.53
CA CYS A 173 13.68 -15.52 -2.06
C CYS A 173 14.03 -14.42 -1.06
N LEU A 174 15.24 -14.47 -0.49
CA LEU A 174 15.72 -13.57 0.56
C LEU A 174 15.74 -12.08 0.14
N PRO A 175 16.34 -11.67 -1.00
CA PRO A 175 16.41 -10.26 -1.36
C PRO A 175 15.04 -9.66 -1.69
N THR A 176 14.16 -10.42 -2.36
CA THR A 176 12.82 -9.96 -2.72
C THR A 176 11.90 -9.89 -1.49
N ALA A 177 11.97 -10.87 -0.58
CA ALA A 177 11.23 -10.84 0.68
C ALA A 177 11.65 -9.62 1.54
N LEU A 178 12.96 -9.35 1.63
CA LEU A 178 13.48 -8.22 2.41
C LEU A 178 13.07 -6.88 1.80
N ALA A 179 13.13 -6.74 0.48
CA ALA A 179 12.63 -5.56 -0.22
C ALA A 179 11.13 -5.33 0.04
N MET A 180 10.33 -6.41 0.02
CA MET A 180 8.88 -6.35 0.28
C MET A 180 8.55 -5.99 1.73
N ILE A 181 9.34 -6.46 2.70
CA ILE A 181 9.19 -6.09 4.11
C ILE A 181 9.44 -4.59 4.29
N VAL A 182 10.57 -4.10 3.78
CA VAL A 182 10.94 -2.68 3.91
C VAL A 182 9.92 -1.81 3.19
N TYR A 183 9.64 -2.10 1.92
CA TYR A 183 8.70 -1.32 1.12
C TYR A 183 7.27 -1.38 1.67
N GLY A 184 6.79 -2.57 2.03
CA GLY A 184 5.48 -2.78 2.63
C GLY A 184 5.33 -2.05 3.97
N SER A 185 6.36 -2.10 4.84
CA SER A 185 6.34 -1.37 6.12
C SER A 185 6.24 0.14 5.91
N VAL A 186 6.98 0.70 4.95
CA VAL A 186 6.99 2.15 4.67
C VAL A 186 5.63 2.59 4.13
N VAL A 187 5.05 1.85 3.19
CA VAL A 187 3.75 2.19 2.59
C VAL A 187 2.61 2.03 3.61
N LEU A 188 2.55 0.90 4.33
CA LEU A 188 1.44 0.57 5.23
C LEU A 188 1.47 1.34 6.57
N HIS A 189 2.57 2.01 6.93
CA HIS A 189 2.66 2.86 8.13
C HIS A 189 2.37 4.34 7.86
N ARG A 190 2.09 4.75 6.62
CA ARG A 190 1.71 6.14 6.34
C ARG A 190 0.29 6.41 6.83
N ARG A 191 0.10 7.51 7.56
CA ARG A 191 -1.20 7.92 8.13
C ARG A 191 -2.32 8.00 7.08
N GLU A 192 -2.00 8.39 5.85
CA GLU A 192 -2.98 8.47 4.74
C GLU A 192 -3.50 7.10 4.29
N VAL A 193 -2.66 6.07 4.34
CA VAL A 193 -3.01 4.70 3.98
C VAL A 193 -3.84 4.08 5.10
N ILE A 194 -3.40 4.29 6.35
CA ILE A 194 -4.12 3.83 7.56
C ILE A 194 -5.55 4.39 7.57
N ALA A 195 -5.70 5.70 7.41
CA ALA A 195 -7.01 6.36 7.43
C ALA A 195 -7.96 5.88 6.31
N ARG A 196 -7.43 5.33 5.20
CA ARG A 196 -8.24 4.74 4.13
C ARG A 196 -8.70 3.32 4.44
N PHE A 197 -7.80 2.48 4.96
CA PHE A 197 -8.17 1.15 5.45
C PHE A 197 -9.22 1.25 6.58
N ASP A 198 -9.05 2.17 7.52
CA ASP A 198 -9.99 2.39 8.63
C ASP A 198 -11.36 2.91 8.15
N ALA A 199 -11.42 3.60 7.00
CA ALA A 199 -12.66 4.07 6.40
C ALA A 199 -13.42 2.98 5.61
N GLU A 200 -12.73 1.92 5.21
CA GLU A 200 -13.30 0.76 4.50
C GLU A 200 -13.60 -0.43 5.41
N GLU A 201 -13.03 -0.48 6.62
CA GLU A 201 -13.52 -1.37 7.68
C GLU A 201 -14.90 -0.87 8.12
N PRO A 202 -16.00 -1.59 7.80
CA PRO A 202 -17.29 -1.25 8.37
C PRO A 202 -17.14 -1.43 9.87
N THR A 203 -17.45 -0.38 10.64
CA THR A 203 -17.53 -0.40 12.10
C THR A 203 -18.20 -1.69 12.55
N ALA A 204 -17.40 -2.68 12.92
CA ALA A 204 -17.85 -3.92 13.52
C ALA A 204 -18.16 -3.58 14.99
N THR A 205 -19.37 -3.11 15.21
CA THR A 205 -20.08 -3.28 16.49
C THR A 205 -20.29 -4.76 16.76
#